data_AF-A0BEP5-F1
#
_entry.id   AF-A0BEP5-F1
#
_cell.length_a   1.000
_cell.length_b   1.000
_cell.length_c   1.000
_cell.angle_alpha   90.00
_cell.angle_beta   90.00
_cell.angle_gamma   90.00
#
_symmetry.space_group_name_H-M   'P 1'
#
loop_
_entity.id
_entity.type
_entity.pdbx_description
1 polymer ?
#
loop_
_entity_poly.entity_id
_entity_poly.type
_entity_poly.pdbx_seq_one_letter_code
_entity_poly.pdbx_strand_id
1 'polypeptide(L)'
;MDMHNSQNIENLSRKQNSQKKQEKFASRITFLRLVLCDKRTIRASAQICKINFSTAKAILNKFRRHGVLQESNKDYDGQLDLLRQIVQIQKGIRCEQISKMQLARQKLNNQLQLFLQNNQKQKYSEQFNSQMDKDELEQQLRQEQQNQYNLLRQILEQQIILINKICR
;
A
#
# COMPACT_ATOMS: atom_id res chain seq x y z
N MET A 1 25.36 -73.19 35.55
CA MET A 1 24.16 -72.41 35.90
C MET A 1 24.40 -71.02 35.33
N ASP A 2 23.69 -70.54 34.31
CA ASP A 2 22.36 -69.93 34.44
C ASP A 2 21.52 -70.00 33.14
N MET A 3 21.06 -71.21 32.78
CA MET A 3 20.13 -71.39 31.64
C MET A 3 18.72 -70.84 31.93
N HIS A 4 18.33 -70.71 33.20
CA HIS A 4 17.02 -70.20 33.60
C HIS A 4 16.88 -68.67 33.52
N ASN A 5 17.98 -67.92 33.59
CA ASN A 5 17.92 -66.46 33.58
C ASN A 5 17.69 -65.92 32.16
N SER A 6 18.29 -66.56 31.15
CA SER A 6 18.13 -66.22 29.73
C SER A 6 16.70 -66.46 29.21
N GLN A 7 16.04 -67.54 29.64
CA GLN A 7 14.65 -67.81 29.27
C GLN A 7 13.67 -66.79 29.87
N ASN A 8 13.92 -66.30 31.09
CA ASN A 8 13.09 -65.27 31.73
C ASN A 8 13.22 -63.90 31.05
N ILE A 9 14.42 -63.52 30.60
CA ILE A 9 14.67 -62.25 29.87
C ILE A 9 14.00 -62.28 28.49
N GLU A 10 14.05 -63.42 27.78
CA GLU A 10 13.33 -63.58 26.50
C GLU A 10 11.81 -63.50 26.68
N ASN A 11 11.27 -64.14 27.72
CA ASN A 11 9.84 -64.13 28.00
C ASN A 11 9.34 -62.73 28.40
N LEU A 12 10.10 -61.98 29.21
CA LEU A 12 9.81 -60.57 29.51
C LEU A 12 9.83 -59.70 28.25
N SER A 13 10.83 -59.89 27.39
CA SER A 13 11.00 -59.16 26.14
C SER A 13 9.86 -59.45 25.15
N ARG A 14 9.39 -60.70 25.06
CA ARG A 14 8.21 -61.09 24.27
C ARG A 14 6.94 -60.45 24.81
N LYS A 15 6.77 -60.43 26.13
CA LYS A 15 5.60 -59.81 26.79
C LYS A 15 5.54 -58.31 26.54
N GLN A 16 6.66 -57.59 26.72
CA GLN A 16 6.78 -56.17 26.42
C GLN A 16 6.55 -55.85 24.93
N ASN A 17 7.03 -56.70 24.03
CA ASN A 17 6.77 -56.54 22.59
C ASN A 17 5.30 -56.74 22.23
N SER A 18 4.60 -57.66 22.89
CA SER A 18 3.16 -57.84 22.68
C SER A 18 2.36 -56.61 23.15
N GLN A 19 2.75 -56.03 24.29
CA GLN A 19 2.11 -54.84 24.85
C GLN A 19 2.31 -53.62 23.95
N LYS A 20 3.53 -53.39 23.46
CA LYS A 20 3.82 -52.34 22.46
C LYS A 20 3.04 -52.51 21.15
N LYS A 21 2.78 -53.76 20.72
CA LYS A 21 1.95 -54.02 19.53
C LYS A 21 0.48 -53.67 19.78
N GLN A 22 -0.04 -54.01 20.96
CA GLN A 22 -1.42 -53.67 21.37
C GLN A 22 -1.60 -52.15 21.48
N GLU A 23 -0.66 -51.44 22.10
CA GLU A 23 -0.69 -49.97 22.19
C GLU A 23 -0.70 -49.32 20.81
N LYS A 24 0.17 -49.76 19.90
CA LYS A 24 0.19 -49.26 18.51
C LYS A 24 -1.11 -49.54 17.78
N PHE A 25 -1.74 -50.69 18.02
CA PHE A 25 -3.04 -51.01 17.44
C PHE A 25 -4.13 -50.09 17.98
N ALA A 26 -4.19 -49.89 19.30
CA ALA A 26 -5.12 -48.98 19.94
C ALA A 26 -4.98 -47.54 19.42
N SER A 27 -3.76 -47.03 19.28
CA SER A 27 -3.50 -45.70 18.69
C SER A 27 -4.06 -45.56 17.27
N ARG A 28 -3.97 -46.61 16.44
CA ARG A 28 -4.49 -46.60 15.06
C ARG A 28 -6.01 -46.60 15.02
N ILE A 29 -6.67 -47.33 15.93
CA ILE A 29 -8.13 -47.32 16.06
C ILE A 29 -8.61 -45.94 16.51
N THR A 30 -7.97 -45.35 17.52
CA THR A 30 -8.29 -43.99 17.98
C THR A 30 -8.09 -42.96 16.85
N PHE A 31 -7.00 -43.10 16.08
CA PHE A 31 -6.76 -42.24 14.92
C PHE A 31 -7.90 -42.31 13.89
N LEU A 32 -8.34 -43.53 13.54
CA LEU A 32 -9.46 -43.72 12.61
C LEU A 32 -10.75 -43.12 13.15
N ARG A 33 -11.05 -43.30 14.45
CA ARG A 33 -12.22 -42.68 15.09
C ARG A 33 -12.19 -41.15 14.99
N LEU A 34 -11.06 -40.52 15.28
CA LEU A 34 -10.92 -39.06 15.23
C LEU A 34 -11.11 -38.51 13.80
N VAL A 35 -10.59 -39.23 12.80
CA VAL A 35 -10.68 -38.78 11.39
C VAL A 35 -12.07 -39.04 10.80
N LEU A 36 -12.67 -40.21 11.08
CA LEU A 36 -13.90 -40.65 10.43
C LEU A 36 -15.17 -40.23 11.18
N CYS A 37 -15.17 -40.33 12.50
CA CYS A 37 -16.34 -40.00 13.31
C CYS A 37 -16.33 -38.52 13.70
N ASP A 38 -15.20 -38.02 14.19
CA ASP A 38 -15.11 -36.66 14.74
C ASP A 38 -14.72 -35.60 13.69
N LYS A 39 -14.59 -36.02 12.42
CA LYS A 39 -14.24 -35.18 11.25
C LYS A 39 -13.00 -34.30 11.44
N ARG A 40 -12.07 -34.70 12.32
CA ARG A 40 -10.82 -33.96 12.54
C ARG A 40 -9.87 -34.15 11.35
N THR A 41 -9.01 -33.15 11.15
CA THR A 41 -8.00 -33.23 10.08
C THR A 41 -7.01 -34.36 10.33
N ILE A 42 -6.56 -35.01 9.26
CA ILE A 42 -5.59 -36.12 9.31
C ILE A 42 -4.35 -35.73 10.13
N ARG A 43 -3.88 -34.50 9.96
CA ARG A 43 -2.68 -33.97 10.65
C ARG A 43 -2.90 -33.82 12.15
N ALA A 44 -4.04 -33.24 12.56
CA ALA A 44 -4.36 -33.07 13.98
C ALA A 44 -4.57 -34.42 14.67
N SER A 45 -5.30 -35.34 14.03
CA SER A 45 -5.53 -36.69 14.57
C SER A 45 -4.23 -37.50 14.67
N ALA A 46 -3.32 -37.39 13.70
CA ALA A 46 -2.02 -38.05 13.75
C ALA A 46 -1.16 -37.54 14.91
N GLN A 47 -1.20 -36.23 15.18
CA GLN A 47 -0.46 -35.62 16.30
C GLN A 47 -1.00 -36.08 17.66
N ILE A 48 -2.33 -36.11 17.84
CA ILE A 48 -2.98 -36.58 19.07
C ILE A 48 -2.64 -38.05 19.35
N CYS A 49 -2.68 -38.90 18.33
CA CYS A 49 -2.41 -40.33 18.46
C CYS A 49 -0.90 -40.68 18.46
N LYS A 50 0.00 -39.68 18.36
CA LYS A 50 1.45 -39.85 18.24
C LYS A 50 1.85 -40.80 17.11
N ILE A 51 1.19 -40.67 15.95
CA ILE A 51 1.46 -41.47 14.75
C ILE A 51 2.12 -40.60 13.68
N ASN A 52 3.16 -41.12 13.04
CA ASN A 52 3.81 -40.44 11.91
C ASN A 52 2.83 -40.23 10.75
N PHE A 53 2.94 -39.09 10.07
CA PHE A 53 2.03 -38.73 8.98
C PHE A 53 2.05 -39.73 7.81
N SER A 54 3.22 -40.30 7.50
CA SER A 54 3.36 -41.39 6.52
C SER A 54 2.56 -42.63 6.89
N THR A 55 2.62 -43.05 8.16
CA THR A 55 1.83 -44.16 8.71
C THR A 55 0.34 -43.86 8.70
N ALA A 56 -0.06 -42.65 9.07
CA ALA A 56 -1.45 -42.19 9.00
C ALA A 56 -2.00 -42.25 7.56
N LYS A 57 -1.23 -41.78 6.58
CA LYS A 57 -1.57 -41.85 5.15
C LYS A 57 -1.66 -43.30 4.66
N ALA A 58 -0.73 -44.16 5.07
CA ALA A 58 -0.74 -45.58 4.72
C ALA A 58 -1.97 -46.32 5.29
N ILE A 59 -2.38 -46.01 6.52
CA ILE A 59 -3.59 -46.56 7.14
C ILE A 59 -4.80 -46.15 6.30
N LEU A 60 -5.00 -44.85 6.05
CA LEU A 60 -6.15 -44.37 5.27
C LEU A 60 -6.15 -44.95 3.84
N ASN A 61 -4.99 -45.08 3.20
CA ASN A 61 -4.87 -45.72 1.89
C ASN A 61 -5.27 -47.20 1.89
N LYS A 62 -5.00 -47.95 2.98
CA LYS A 62 -5.51 -49.33 3.09
C LYS A 62 -7.04 -49.35 3.11
N PHE A 63 -7.67 -48.50 3.91
CA PHE A 63 -9.14 -48.43 3.98
C PHE A 63 -9.77 -47.93 2.66
N ARG A 64 -9.10 -47.03 1.93
CA ARG A 64 -9.51 -46.63 0.57
C ARG A 64 -9.44 -47.79 -0.42
N ARG A 65 -8.35 -48.56 -0.41
CA ARG A 65 -8.20 -49.76 -1.26
C ARG A 65 -9.25 -50.83 -0.98
N HIS A 66 -9.68 -50.95 0.28
CA HIS A 66 -10.79 -51.84 0.66
C HIS A 66 -12.18 -51.24 0.38
N GLY A 67 -12.28 -50.07 -0.26
CA GLY A 67 -13.55 -49.43 -0.61
C GLY A 67 -14.32 -48.83 0.58
N VAL A 68 -13.73 -48.82 1.78
CA VAL A 68 -14.39 -48.32 3.01
C VAL A 68 -14.36 -46.79 3.06
N LEU A 69 -13.36 -46.16 2.42
CA LEU A 69 -13.22 -44.71 2.34
C LEU A 69 -13.19 -44.28 0.88
N GLN A 70 -14.02 -43.30 0.52
CA GLN A 70 -13.94 -42.66 -0.79
C GLN A 70 -12.66 -41.83 -0.89
N GLU A 71 -12.04 -41.84 -2.07
CA GLU A 71 -10.99 -40.88 -2.39
C GLU A 71 -11.60 -39.47 -2.40
N SER A 72 -11.13 -38.62 -1.48
CA SER A 72 -11.45 -37.21 -1.57
C SER A 72 -10.61 -36.64 -2.70
N ASN A 73 -11.26 -36.28 -3.82
CA ASN A 73 -10.69 -35.53 -4.95
C ASN A 73 -10.31 -34.10 -4.53
N LYS A 74 -9.49 -33.97 -3.49
CA LYS A 74 -8.94 -32.68 -3.07
C LYS A 74 -7.66 -32.51 -3.85
N ASP A 75 -7.79 -31.92 -5.04
CA ASP A 75 -6.68 -31.49 -5.89
C ASP A 75 -5.99 -30.28 -5.24
N TYR A 76 -5.23 -30.57 -4.18
CA TYR A 76 -4.48 -29.57 -3.43
C TYR A 76 -3.39 -28.91 -4.29
N ASP A 77 -2.85 -29.63 -5.27
CA ASP A 77 -1.82 -29.11 -6.17
C ASP A 77 -2.42 -28.08 -7.15
N GLY A 78 -3.59 -28.38 -7.74
CA GLY A 78 -4.32 -27.40 -8.54
C GLY A 78 -4.75 -26.16 -7.74
N GLN A 79 -5.15 -26.33 -6.48
CA GLN A 79 -5.47 -25.20 -5.59
C GLN A 79 -4.24 -24.35 -5.24
N LEU A 80 -3.07 -24.97 -5.06
CA LEU A 80 -1.81 -24.27 -4.81
C LEU A 80 -1.36 -23.48 -6.05
N ASP A 81 -1.54 -24.04 -7.25
CA ASP A 81 -1.21 -23.35 -8.49
C ASP A 81 -2.17 -22.19 -8.77
N LEU A 82 -3.46 -22.34 -8.47
CA LEU A 82 -4.42 -21.22 -8.48
C LEU A 82 -4.01 -20.10 -7.52
N LEU A 83 -3.59 -20.43 -6.29
CA LEU A 83 -3.10 -19.43 -5.33
C LEU A 83 -1.85 -18.72 -5.81
N ARG A 84 -0.91 -19.43 -6.46
CA ARG A 84 0.28 -18.83 -7.07
C ARG A 84 -0.10 -17.86 -8.20
N GLN A 85 -1.04 -18.23 -9.06
CA GLN A 85 -1.54 -17.37 -10.14
C GLN A 85 -2.20 -16.11 -9.58
N ILE A 86 -3.04 -16.22 -8.54
CA ILE A 86 -3.67 -15.07 -7.88
C ILE A 86 -2.61 -14.11 -7.33
N VAL A 87 -1.55 -14.62 -6.70
CA VAL A 87 -0.45 -13.78 -6.19
C VAL A 87 0.28 -13.04 -7.32
N GLN A 88 0.48 -13.69 -8.47
CA GLN A 88 1.08 -13.03 -9.64
C GLN A 88 0.19 -11.91 -10.19
N ILE A 89 -1.11 -12.14 -10.31
CA ILE A 89 -2.09 -11.15 -10.77
C ILE A 89 -2.10 -9.93 -9.83
N GLN A 90 -2.12 -10.15 -8.51
CA GLN A 90 -2.07 -9.07 -7.52
C GLN A 90 -0.80 -8.22 -7.61
N LYS A 91 0.35 -8.82 -7.92
CA LYS A 91 1.59 -8.07 -8.19
C LYS A 91 1.46 -7.22 -9.44
N GLY A 92 0.90 -7.75 -10.52
CA GLY A 92 0.64 -7.02 -11.75
C GLY A 92 -0.24 -5.77 -11.52
N ILE A 93 -1.36 -5.94 -10.82
CA ILE A 93 -2.28 -4.85 -10.46
C ILE A 93 -1.56 -3.77 -9.63
N ARG A 94 -0.75 -4.18 -8.64
CA ARG A 94 0.00 -3.24 -7.81
C ARG A 94 1.00 -2.42 -8.63
N CYS A 95 1.72 -3.05 -9.56
CA CYS A 95 2.63 -2.35 -10.47
C CYS A 95 1.88 -1.34 -11.34
N GLU A 96 0.75 -1.73 -11.92
CA GLU A 96 -0.07 -0.84 -12.77
C GLU A 96 -0.60 0.37 -11.99
N GLN A 97 -1.06 0.16 -10.76
CA GLN A 97 -1.53 1.25 -9.87
C GLN A 97 -0.40 2.24 -9.54
N ILE A 98 0.80 1.73 -9.22
CA ILE A 98 1.97 2.57 -8.94
C ILE A 98 2.33 3.40 -10.19
N SER A 99 2.35 2.80 -11.37
CA SER A 99 2.63 3.52 -12.62
C SER A 99 1.59 4.60 -12.92
N LYS A 100 0.29 4.32 -12.75
CA LYS A 100 -0.78 5.33 -12.93
C LYS A 100 -0.62 6.51 -11.96
N MET A 101 -0.29 6.23 -10.70
CA MET A 101 -0.06 7.26 -9.68
C MET A 101 1.18 8.12 -10.00
N GLN A 102 2.27 7.51 -10.46
CA GLN A 102 3.48 8.26 -10.89
C GLN A 102 3.16 9.23 -12.03
N LEU A 103 2.38 8.77 -13.02
CA LEU A 103 1.99 9.57 -14.17
C LEU A 103 1.04 10.71 -13.77
N ALA A 104 0.11 10.46 -12.84
CA ALA A 104 -0.73 11.51 -12.27
C ALA A 104 0.10 12.58 -11.53
N ARG A 105 1.11 12.16 -10.74
CA ARG A 105 2.01 13.07 -10.03
C ARG A 105 2.83 13.94 -10.98
N GLN A 106 3.34 13.37 -12.08
CA GLN A 106 4.05 14.13 -13.11
C GLN A 106 3.14 15.18 -13.77
N LYS A 107 1.91 14.82 -14.14
CA LYS A 107 0.95 15.78 -14.70
C LYS A 107 0.65 16.92 -13.72
N LEU A 108 0.46 16.60 -12.44
CA LEU A 108 0.20 17.61 -11.40
C LEU A 108 1.39 18.56 -11.23
N ASN A 109 2.62 18.04 -11.20
CA ASN A 109 3.82 18.88 -11.13
C ASN A 109 3.93 19.83 -12.32
N ASN A 110 3.64 19.35 -13.54
CA ASN A 110 3.66 20.21 -14.72
C ASN A 110 2.60 21.31 -14.64
N GLN A 111 1.39 20.99 -14.17
CA GLN A 111 0.33 21.98 -13.96
C GLN A 111 0.72 23.02 -12.91
N LEU A 112 1.32 22.59 -11.80
CA LEU A 112 1.82 23.50 -10.76
C LEU A 112 2.92 24.42 -11.29
N GLN A 113 3.85 23.88 -12.08
CA GLN A 113 4.92 24.68 -12.67
C GLN A 113 4.37 25.76 -13.60
N LEU A 114 3.39 25.42 -14.45
CA LEU A 114 2.69 26.38 -15.30
C LEU A 114 1.95 27.44 -14.50
N PHE A 115 1.26 27.04 -13.42
CA PHE A 115 0.56 27.98 -12.54
C PHE A 115 1.51 28.98 -11.89
N LEU A 116 2.65 28.50 -11.38
CA LEU A 116 3.68 29.35 -10.77
C LEU A 116 4.30 30.30 -11.80
N GLN A 117 4.58 29.81 -13.01
CA GLN A 117 5.13 30.63 -14.08
C GLN A 117 4.16 31.73 -14.53
N ASN A 118 2.86 31.42 -14.63
CA ASN A 118 1.83 32.40 -14.97
C ASN A 118 1.66 33.46 -13.86
N ASN A 119 1.69 33.04 -12.59
CA ASN A 119 1.64 33.97 -11.46
C ASN A 119 2.82 34.93 -11.46
N GLN A 120 4.03 34.45 -11.74
CA GLN A 120 5.21 35.34 -11.85
C GLN A 120 5.02 36.36 -12.97
N LYS A 121 4.56 35.94 -14.16
CA LYS A 121 4.30 36.86 -15.28
C LYS A 121 3.25 37.92 -14.95
N GLN A 122 2.15 37.54 -14.28
CA GLN A 122 1.13 38.50 -13.86
C GLN A 122 1.68 39.56 -12.90
N LYS A 123 2.46 39.15 -11.90
CA LYS A 123 3.09 40.09 -10.95
C LYS A 123 4.02 41.09 -11.64
N TYR A 124 4.82 40.66 -12.60
CA TYR A 124 5.68 41.58 -13.37
C TYR A 124 4.86 42.57 -14.20
N SER A 125 3.76 42.11 -14.82
CA SER A 125 2.87 42.99 -15.60
C SER A 125 2.17 44.03 -14.72
N GLU A 126 1.68 43.63 -13.55
CA GLU A 126 1.03 44.53 -12.59
C GLU A 126 2.00 45.60 -12.06
N GLN A 127 3.23 45.21 -11.75
CA GLN A 127 4.27 46.16 -11.33
C GLN A 127 4.63 47.15 -12.43
N PHE A 128 4.73 46.69 -13.68
CA PHE A 128 5.08 47.55 -14.81
C PHE A 128 3.96 48.57 -15.11
N ASN A 129 2.70 48.13 -15.09
CA ASN A 129 1.55 49.02 -15.29
C ASN A 129 1.44 50.05 -14.16
N SER A 130 1.61 49.63 -12.89
CA SER A 130 1.57 50.55 -11.75
C SER A 130 2.71 51.58 -11.78
N GLN A 131 3.86 51.24 -12.35
CA GLN A 131 4.97 52.19 -12.50
C GLN A 131 4.68 53.23 -13.59
N MET A 132 4.11 52.80 -14.73
CA MET A 132 3.69 53.71 -15.80
C MET A 132 2.61 54.68 -15.33
N ASP A 133 1.59 54.19 -14.60
CA ASP A 133 0.52 55.04 -14.05
C ASP A 133 1.08 56.10 -13.10
N LYS A 134 2.08 55.74 -12.28
CA LYS A 134 2.75 56.66 -11.38
C LYS A 134 3.52 57.75 -12.14
N ASP A 135 4.28 57.37 -13.16
CA ASP A 135 5.08 58.31 -13.95
C ASP A 135 4.19 59.31 -14.71
N GLU A 136 3.03 58.85 -15.20
CA GLU A 136 2.03 59.69 -15.88
C GLU A 136 1.36 60.68 -14.89
N LEU A 137 0.99 60.21 -13.70
CA LEU A 137 0.49 61.07 -12.61
C LEU A 137 1.51 62.13 -12.18
N GLU A 138 2.78 61.76 -12.06
CA GLU A 138 3.85 62.72 -11.75
C GLU A 138 4.01 63.77 -12.85
N GLN A 139 3.86 63.38 -14.13
CA GLN A 139 3.94 64.31 -15.25
C GLN A 139 2.76 65.28 -15.28
N GLN A 140 1.54 64.80 -15.01
CA GLN A 140 0.34 65.64 -14.88
C GLN A 140 0.49 66.64 -13.73
N LEU A 141 1.01 66.20 -12.57
CA LEU A 141 1.25 67.09 -11.43
C LEU A 141 2.27 68.18 -11.76
N ARG A 142 3.37 67.85 -12.47
CA ARG A 142 4.34 68.84 -12.92
C ARG A 142 3.73 69.86 -13.89
N GLN A 143 2.88 69.41 -14.81
CA GLN A 143 2.15 70.30 -15.72
C GLN A 143 1.19 71.24 -14.98
N GLU A 144 0.42 70.71 -14.02
CA GLU A 144 -0.46 71.49 -13.15
C GLU A 144 0.30 72.59 -12.40
N GLN A 145 1.41 72.24 -11.76
CA GLN A 145 2.27 73.20 -11.05
C GLN A 145 2.82 74.28 -11.99
N GLN A 146 3.25 73.90 -13.20
CA GLN A 146 3.73 74.86 -14.19
C GLN A 146 2.63 75.80 -14.66
N ASN A 147 1.41 75.30 -14.86
CA ASN A 147 0.25 76.10 -15.23
C ASN A 147 -0.12 77.09 -14.13
N GLN A 148 -0.11 76.66 -12.88
CA GLN A 148 -0.34 77.53 -11.72
C GLN A 148 0.71 78.65 -11.63
N TYR A 149 1.99 78.32 -11.83
CA TYR A 149 3.06 79.31 -11.85
C TYR A 149 2.89 80.33 -12.98
N ASN A 150 2.58 79.86 -14.19
CA ASN A 150 2.34 80.73 -15.35
C ASN A 150 1.14 81.67 -15.12
N LEU A 151 0.07 81.18 -14.53
CA LEU A 151 -1.11 81.98 -14.18
C LEU A 151 -0.75 83.07 -13.15
N LEU A 152 -0.03 82.69 -12.08
CA LEU A 152 0.41 83.64 -11.05
C LEU A 152 1.29 84.74 -11.66
N ARG A 153 2.21 84.36 -12.54
CA ARG A 153 3.08 85.29 -13.27
C ARG A 153 2.26 86.26 -14.11
N GLN A 154 1.28 85.77 -14.87
CA GLN A 154 0.40 86.63 -15.69
C GLN A 154 -0.41 87.62 -14.83
N ILE A 155 -0.93 87.15 -13.69
CA ILE A 155 -1.66 88.03 -12.75
C ILE A 155 -0.75 89.14 -12.22
N LEU A 156 0.47 88.80 -11.80
CA LEU A 156 1.44 89.78 -11.31
C LEU A 156 1.84 90.78 -12.40
N GLU A 157 2.09 90.33 -13.62
CA GLU A 157 2.39 91.20 -14.77
C GLU A 157 1.22 92.18 -15.04
N GLN A 158 -0.02 91.71 -15.01
CA GLN A 158 -1.21 92.56 -15.16
C GLN A 158 -1.37 93.57 -14.01
N GLN A 159 -1.11 93.15 -12.77
CA GLN A 159 -1.14 94.05 -11.61
C GLN A 159 -0.10 95.16 -11.74
N ILE A 160 1.13 94.85 -12.16
CA ILE A 160 2.18 95.84 -12.40
C ILE A 160 1.75 96.85 -13.48
N ILE A 161 1.16 96.37 -14.58
CA ILE A 161 0.64 97.25 -15.64
C ILE A 161 -0.43 98.19 -15.11
N LEU A 162 -1.36 97.68 -14.30
CA LEU A 162 -2.44 98.48 -13.70
C LEU A 162 -1.89 99.53 -12.74
N ILE A 163 -0.96 99.17 -11.86
CA ILE A 163 -0.31 100.12 -10.92
C ILE A 163 0.41 101.22 -11.70
N ASN A 164 1.18 100.87 -12.72
CA ASN A 164 1.89 101.85 -13.55
C ASN A 164 0.97 102.78 -14.34
N LYS A 165 -0.26 102.35 -14.66
CA LYS A 165 -1.30 103.20 -15.26
C LYS A 165 -1.96 104.14 -14.27
N ILE A 166 -2.07 103.77 -13.00
CA ILE A 166 -2.69 104.57 -11.94
C ILE A 166 -1.70 105.59 -11.34
N CYS A 167 -0.40 105.26 -11.31
CA CYS A 167 0.65 106.13 -10.77
C CYS A 167 1.24 107.13 -11.79
N ARG A 168 0.70 107.21 -13.01
CA ARG A 168 0.98 108.25 -14.01
C ARG A 168 -0.18 109.22 -14.08
#